data_AF-X1G4Z5-F1
#
_entry.id   AF-X1G4Z5-F1
#
_cell.length_a   1.000
_cell.length_b   1.000
_cell.length_c   1.000
_cell.angle_alpha   90.00
_cell.angle_beta   90.00
_cell.angle_gamma   90.00
#
_symmetry.space_group_name_H-M   'P 1'
#
loop_
_entity.id
_entity.type
_entity.pdbx_description
1 polymer ?
#
loop_
_entity_poly.entity_id
_entity_poly.type
_entity_poly.pdbx_seq_one_letter_code
_entity_poly.pdbx_strand_id
1 'polypeptide(L)'
;MAKEPFNYGEFWNSISGREKTIFLIGMTQGISHSTSYYTTDLLGSLKTGEEITKEEFEKALDILIFSPLFLISNREVIKNVISDLYKDPANAYISIFYMSYLAYRKLKGDSIDVLLREAREEALR
;
A
#
# COMPACT_ATOMS: atom_id res chain seq x y z
N MET A 1 -11.19 -22.38 -18.37
CA MET A 1 -10.22 -21.30 -18.65
C MET A 1 -10.20 -20.40 -17.44
N ALA A 2 -9.04 -20.22 -16.79
CA ALA A 2 -8.92 -19.27 -15.69
C ALA A 2 -9.10 -17.84 -16.24
N LYS A 3 -9.84 -16.99 -15.53
CA LYS A 3 -10.01 -15.58 -15.90
C LYS A 3 -8.67 -14.87 -15.71
N GLU A 4 -8.24 -14.10 -16.70
CA GLU A 4 -7.00 -13.33 -16.59
C GLU A 4 -7.11 -12.33 -15.40
N PRO A 5 -6.06 -12.20 -14.57
CA PRO A 5 -6.07 -11.25 -13.46
C PRO A 5 -6.26 -9.81 -13.94
N PHE A 6 -6.84 -8.97 -13.09
CA PHE A 6 -7.09 -7.57 -13.43
C PHE A 6 -5.75 -6.83 -13.63
N ASN A 7 -5.61 -6.15 -14.77
CA ASN A 7 -4.41 -5.37 -15.08
C ASN A 7 -4.50 -3.97 -14.46
N TYR A 8 -3.93 -3.83 -13.26
CA TYR A 8 -3.87 -2.56 -12.54
C TYR A 8 -2.96 -1.52 -13.22
N GLY A 9 -1.91 -1.98 -13.91
CA GLY A 9 -1.00 -1.10 -14.64
C GLY A 9 -1.69 -0.42 -15.82
N GLU A 10 -2.46 -1.18 -16.61
CA GLU A 10 -3.29 -0.65 -17.68
C GLU A 10 -4.34 0.31 -17.14
N PHE A 11 -5.09 -0.08 -16.11
CA PHE A 11 -6.06 0.81 -15.47
C PHE A 11 -5.40 2.11 -15.00
N TRP A 12 -4.30 2.03 -14.25
CA TRP A 12 -3.60 3.21 -13.75
C TRP A 12 -3.10 4.09 -14.89
N ASN A 13 -2.56 3.51 -15.96
CA ASN A 13 -2.04 4.26 -17.10
C ASN A 13 -3.15 4.87 -17.98
N SER A 14 -4.36 4.30 -17.96
CA SER A 14 -5.52 4.82 -18.72
C SER A 14 -6.22 6.02 -18.07
N ILE A 15 -6.10 6.18 -16.75
CA ILE A 15 -6.76 7.27 -16.02
C ILE A 15 -5.90 8.54 -15.97
N SER A 16 -6.56 9.70 -15.96
CA SER A 16 -5.93 11.01 -15.89
C SER A 16 -5.21 11.26 -14.56
N GLY A 17 -4.32 12.24 -14.55
CA GLY A 17 -3.64 12.67 -13.31
C GLY A 17 -4.59 13.06 -12.18
N ARG A 18 -5.76 13.64 -12.51
CA ARG A 18 -6.78 14.02 -11.52
C ARG A 18 -7.47 12.78 -10.94
N GLU A 19 -7.82 11.81 -11.78
CA GLU A 19 -8.45 10.56 -11.35
C GLU A 19 -7.51 9.74 -10.46
N LYS A 20 -6.21 9.69 -10.79
CA LYS A 20 -5.18 9.11 -9.92
C LYS A 20 -5.15 9.76 -8.54
N THR A 21 -5.21 11.09 -8.49
CA THR A 21 -5.25 11.83 -7.22
C THR A 21 -6.51 11.50 -6.42
N ILE A 22 -7.68 11.42 -7.06
CA ILE A 22 -8.93 11.04 -6.40
C ILE A 22 -8.84 9.61 -5.84
N PHE A 23 -8.30 8.67 -6.62
CA PHE A 23 -8.11 7.29 -6.20
C PHE A 23 -7.22 7.19 -4.96
N LEU A 24 -6.08 7.90 -4.95
CA LEU A 24 -5.18 7.94 -3.81
C LEU A 24 -5.81 8.59 -2.57
N ILE A 25 -6.69 9.59 -2.74
CA ILE A 25 -7.46 10.16 -1.62
C ILE A 25 -8.37 9.10 -1.00
N GLY A 26 -9.15 8.40 -1.82
CA GLY A 26 -10.05 7.34 -1.35
C GLY A 26 -9.30 6.21 -0.65
N MET A 27 -8.19 5.76 -1.24
CA MET A 27 -7.31 4.75 -0.63
C MET A 27 -6.78 5.23 0.73
N THR A 28 -6.27 6.46 0.80
CA THR A 28 -5.72 7.00 2.05
C THR A 28 -6.78 7.12 3.14
N GLN A 29 -8.01 7.51 2.79
CA GLN A 29 -9.12 7.52 3.75
C GLN A 29 -9.47 6.11 4.24
N GLY A 30 -9.49 5.11 3.34
CA GLY A 30 -9.70 3.72 3.73
C GLY A 30 -8.61 3.18 4.68
N ILE A 31 -7.35 3.52 4.42
CA ILE A 31 -6.22 3.18 5.30
C ILE A 31 -6.35 3.90 6.64
N SER A 32 -6.68 5.19 6.66
CA SER A 32 -6.93 5.93 7.91
C SER A 32 -8.01 5.28 8.74
N HIS A 33 -9.14 4.91 8.11
CA HIS A 33 -10.26 4.31 8.81
C HIS A 33 -9.89 2.95 9.39
N SER A 34 -9.31 2.06 8.59
CA SER A 34 -8.84 0.75 9.06
C SER A 34 -7.78 0.87 10.16
N THR A 35 -6.80 1.77 10.01
CA THR A 35 -5.77 2.02 11.04
C THR A 35 -6.41 2.53 12.34
N SER A 36 -7.40 3.43 12.27
CA SER A 36 -8.10 3.92 13.46
C SER A 36 -8.84 2.79 14.19
N TYR A 37 -9.39 1.83 13.46
CA TYR A 37 -10.04 0.65 14.03
C TYR A 37 -9.02 -0.26 14.72
N TYR A 38 -7.94 -0.67 14.03
CA TYR A 38 -6.91 -1.54 14.60
C TYR A 38 -6.17 -0.91 15.79
N THR A 39 -5.90 0.38 15.74
CA THR A 39 -5.25 1.10 16.85
C THR A 39 -6.17 1.19 18.08
N THR A 40 -7.48 1.35 17.88
CA THR A 40 -8.45 1.35 18.98
C THR A 40 -8.53 -0.03 19.64
N ASP A 41 -8.55 -1.08 18.83
CA ASP A 41 -8.57 -2.48 19.29
C ASP A 41 -7.29 -2.83 20.08
N LEU A 42 -6.12 -2.51 19.51
CA LEU A 42 -4.82 -2.70 20.17
C LEU A 42 -4.71 -1.93 21.49
N LEU A 43 -5.17 -0.68 21.54
CA LEU A 43 -5.23 0.11 22.77
C LEU A 43 -6.23 -0.48 23.78
N GLY A 44 -7.26 -1.18 23.32
CA GLY A 44 -8.17 -1.98 24.14
C GLY A 44 -7.45 -3.14 24.80
N SER A 45 -6.77 -3.98 24.03
CA SER A 45 -5.99 -5.14 24.54
C SER A 45 -4.86 -4.73 25.49
N LEU A 46 -4.17 -3.61 25.21
CA LEU A 46 -3.18 -3.04 26.13
C LEU A 46 -3.79 -2.62 27.49
N LYS A 47 -5.06 -2.17 27.50
CA LYS A 47 -5.76 -1.78 28.73
C LYS A 47 -6.28 -2.98 29.52
N THR A 48 -6.63 -4.07 28.85
CA THR A 48 -7.10 -5.31 29.49
C THR A 48 -5.96 -6.19 29.99
N GLY A 49 -4.71 -5.87 29.63
CA GLY A 49 -3.53 -6.64 30.02
C GLY A 49 -3.36 -7.93 29.21
N GLU A 50 -4.00 -8.02 28.04
CA GLU A 50 -3.76 -9.12 27.11
C GLU A 50 -2.31 -9.07 26.59
N GLU A 51 -1.68 -10.23 26.53
CA GLU A 51 -0.29 -10.35 26.10
C GLU A 51 -0.23 -10.18 24.58
N ILE A 52 0.28 -9.04 24.12
CA ILE A 52 0.50 -8.78 22.69
C ILE A 52 1.87 -9.34 22.31
N THR A 53 1.90 -10.15 21.26
CA THR A 53 3.16 -10.68 20.75
C THR A 53 4.00 -9.57 20.12
N LYS A 54 5.32 -9.74 20.14
CA LYS A 54 6.24 -8.80 19.47
C LYS A 54 5.91 -8.61 17.99
N GLU A 55 5.49 -9.68 17.33
CA GLU A 55 5.18 -9.70 15.90
C GLU A 55 3.90 -8.92 15.58
N GLU A 56 2.86 -9.03 16.42
CA GLU A 56 1.65 -8.20 16.33
C GLU A 56 1.95 -6.71 16.56
N PHE A 57 2.83 -6.41 17.52
CA PHE A 57 3.26 -5.04 17.80
C PHE A 57 4.05 -4.43 16.63
N GLU A 58 5.01 -5.17 16.06
CA GLU A 58 5.78 -4.73 14.90
C GLU A 58 4.90 -4.53 13.66
N LYS A 59 3.92 -5.41 13.44
CA LYS A 59 2.95 -5.28 12.34
C LYS A 59 2.01 -4.09 12.53
N ALA A 60 1.54 -3.86 13.76
CA ALA A 60 0.75 -2.68 14.10
C ALA A 60 1.56 -1.39 13.89
N LEU A 61 2.84 -1.41 14.27
CA LEU A 61 3.77 -0.32 14.00
C LEU A 61 3.97 -0.13 12.50
N ASP A 62 4.20 -1.17 11.69
CA ASP A 62 4.38 -1.02 10.24
C ASP A 62 3.13 -0.43 9.55
N ILE A 63 1.92 -0.81 10.01
CA ILE A 63 0.65 -0.24 9.53
C ILE A 63 0.48 1.23 9.96
N LEU A 64 0.81 1.56 11.22
CA LEU A 64 0.86 2.93 11.72
C LEU A 64 1.92 3.78 10.98
N ILE A 65 3.03 3.15 10.61
CA ILE A 65 4.21 3.74 9.94
C ILE A 65 3.96 3.92 8.45
N PHE A 66 3.16 3.07 7.80
CA PHE A 66 2.44 3.34 6.54
C PHE A 66 1.35 4.39 6.79
N SER A 67 1.81 5.52 7.33
CA SER A 67 0.98 6.52 7.93
C SER A 67 0.12 7.17 6.85
N PRO A 68 -1.19 7.27 7.05
CA PRO A 68 -2.03 8.07 6.18
C PRO A 68 -1.53 9.52 6.05
N LEU A 69 -0.86 10.06 7.07
CA LEU A 69 -0.22 11.38 7.01
C LEU A 69 0.92 11.41 5.98
N PHE A 70 1.71 10.34 5.88
CA PHE A 70 2.75 10.24 4.86
C PHE A 70 2.15 10.20 3.46
N LEU A 71 1.11 9.38 3.26
CA LEU A 71 0.41 9.27 1.97
C LEU A 71 -0.24 10.59 1.55
N ILE A 72 -0.82 11.33 2.51
CA ILE A 72 -1.38 12.67 2.27
C ILE A 72 -0.27 13.65 1.87
N SER A 73 0.82 13.71 2.64
CA SER A 73 1.87 14.71 2.47
C SER A 73 2.71 14.49 1.22
N ASN A 74 2.86 13.23 0.78
CA ASN A 74 3.70 12.86 -0.35
C ASN A 74 2.91 12.38 -1.57
N ARG A 75 1.61 12.69 -1.64
CA ARG A 75 0.69 12.12 -2.63
C ARG A 75 1.18 12.24 -4.08
N GLU A 76 1.65 13.41 -4.45
CA GLU A 76 2.14 13.66 -5.82
C GLU A 76 3.41 12.85 -6.12
N VAL A 77 4.31 12.74 -5.15
CA VAL A 77 5.53 11.94 -5.28
C VAL A 77 5.18 10.45 -5.37
N ILE A 78 4.28 9.96 -4.51
CA ILE A 78 3.78 8.58 -4.53
C ILE A 78 3.12 8.27 -5.88
N LYS A 79 2.25 9.15 -6.37
CA LYS A 79 1.62 9.01 -7.69
C LYS A 79 2.66 8.86 -8.81
N ASN A 80 3.74 9.64 -8.77
CA ASN A 80 4.80 9.56 -9.76
C ASN A 80 5.58 8.25 -9.65
N VAL A 81 5.95 7.84 -8.43
CA VAL A 81 6.64 6.55 -8.20
C VAL A 81 5.79 5.37 -8.65
N ILE A 82 4.49 5.34 -8.33
CA ILE A 82 3.57 4.30 -8.80
C ILE A 82 3.52 4.29 -10.34
N SER A 83 3.43 5.47 -10.96
CA SER A 83 3.42 5.58 -12.43
C SER A 83 4.72 5.07 -13.04
N ASP A 84 5.87 5.33 -12.41
CA ASP A 84 7.17 4.81 -12.85
C ASP A 84 7.27 3.29 -12.68
N LEU A 85 6.74 2.74 -11.58
CA LEU A 85 6.70 1.29 -11.36
C LEU A 85 5.83 0.60 -12.41
N TYR A 86 4.68 1.16 -12.78
CA TYR A 86 3.82 0.59 -13.82
C TYR A 86 4.32 0.79 -15.27
N LYS A 87 5.48 1.42 -15.48
CA LYS A 87 6.15 1.40 -16.79
C LYS A 87 6.73 0.02 -17.11
N ASP A 88 7.03 -0.78 -16.10
CA ASP A 88 7.48 -2.17 -16.28
C ASP A 88 6.26 -3.08 -16.45
N PRO A 89 6.09 -3.77 -17.60
CA PRO A 89 4.97 -4.67 -17.82
C PRO A 89 4.89 -5.83 -16.81
N ALA A 90 6.01 -6.24 -16.20
CA ALA A 90 6.01 -7.28 -15.17
C ALA A 90 5.23 -6.85 -13.91
N ASN A 91 4.99 -5.57 -13.74
CA ASN A 91 4.26 -4.99 -12.61
C ASN A 91 2.75 -4.84 -12.86
N ALA A 92 2.26 -5.18 -14.06
CA ALA A 92 0.90 -4.89 -14.52
C ALA A 92 -0.20 -5.40 -13.58
N TYR A 93 0.00 -6.56 -12.95
CA TYR A 93 -1.01 -7.22 -12.13
C TYR A 93 -0.88 -6.95 -10.63
N ILE A 94 0.18 -6.24 -10.21
CA ILE A 94 0.35 -5.86 -8.79
C ILE A 94 -0.71 -4.81 -8.45
N SER A 95 -1.44 -4.99 -7.34
CA SER A 95 -2.49 -4.05 -6.95
C SER A 95 -1.94 -2.64 -6.69
N ILE A 96 -2.76 -1.61 -6.96
CA ILE A 96 -2.40 -0.21 -6.68
C ILE A 96 -2.14 0.02 -5.19
N PHE A 97 -2.82 -0.72 -4.31
CA PHE A 97 -2.57 -0.68 -2.86
C PHE A 97 -1.13 -1.09 -2.54
N TYR A 98 -0.70 -2.24 -3.07
CA TYR A 98 0.66 -2.73 -2.85
C TYR A 98 1.70 -1.84 -3.55
N MET A 99 1.37 -1.25 -4.70
CA MET A 99 2.22 -0.23 -5.33
C MET A 99 2.40 1.01 -4.46
N SER A 100 1.36 1.47 -3.77
CA SER A 100 1.47 2.56 -2.80
C SER A 100 2.40 2.18 -1.63
N TYR A 101 2.35 0.93 -1.18
CA TYR A 101 3.28 0.40 -0.18
C TYR A 101 4.73 0.37 -0.68
N LEU A 102 4.98 -0.16 -1.88
CA LEU A 102 6.30 -0.15 -2.50
C LEU A 102 6.84 1.27 -2.69
N ALA A 103 5.99 2.20 -3.14
CA ALA A 103 6.36 3.60 -3.29
C ALA A 103 6.74 4.23 -1.94
N TYR A 104 5.98 3.92 -0.88
CA TYR A 104 6.30 4.33 0.48
C TYR A 104 7.69 3.83 0.92
N ARG A 105 7.96 2.52 0.80
CA ARG A 105 9.25 1.91 1.18
C ARG A 105 10.41 2.54 0.39
N LYS A 106 10.24 2.71 -0.92
CA LYS A 106 11.22 3.38 -1.79
C LYS A 106 11.52 4.81 -1.34
N LEU A 107 10.50 5.58 -0.94
CA LEU A 107 10.69 6.95 -0.44
C LEU A 107 11.37 7.02 0.93
N LYS A 108 11.31 5.95 1.72
CA LYS A 108 12.06 5.82 2.98
C LYS A 108 13.52 5.44 2.78
N GLY A 109 13.93 5.13 1.55
CA GLY A 109 15.29 4.72 1.19
C GLY A 109 15.51 3.21 1.18
N ASP A 110 14.45 2.41 1.34
CA ASP A 110 14.56 0.95 1.32
C ASP A 110 14.75 0.43 -0.11
N SER A 111 15.53 -0.64 -0.26
CA SER A 111 15.46 -1.44 -1.49
C SER A 111 14.11 -2.14 -1.55
N ILE A 112 13.48 -2.06 -2.72
CA ILE A 112 12.18 -2.69 -2.98
C ILE A 112 12.29 -3.92 -3.88
N ASP A 113 13.49 -4.34 -4.27
CA ASP A 113 13.66 -5.37 -5.32
C ASP A 113 13.08 -6.72 -4.90
N VAL A 114 13.30 -7.11 -3.64
CA VAL A 114 12.74 -8.34 -3.05
C VAL A 114 11.22 -8.25 -2.98
N LEU A 115 10.69 -7.15 -2.43
CA LEU A 115 9.24 -6.93 -2.31
C LEU A 115 8.54 -6.89 -3.67
N LEU A 116 9.20 -6.32 -4.69
CA LEU A 116 8.69 -6.25 -6.04
C LEU A 116 8.62 -7.64 -6.67
N ARG A 117 9.63 -8.49 -6.46
CA ARG A 117 9.62 -9.88 -6.92
C ARG A 117 8.50 -10.68 -6.25
N GLU A 118 8.38 -10.60 -4.94
CA GLU A 118 7.33 -11.27 -4.17
C GLU A 118 5.93 -10.82 -4.61
N ALA A 119 5.74 -9.52 -4.84
CA ALA A 119 4.48 -8.97 -5.32
C ALA A 119 4.10 -9.47 -6.73
N ARG A 120 5.08 -9.66 -7.62
CA ARG A 120 4.85 -10.23 -8.96
C ARG A 120 4.41 -11.68 -8.87
N GLU A 121 5.05 -12.46 -8.00
CA GLU A 121 4.69 -13.87 -7.79
C GLU A 121 3.29 -14.00 -7.21
N GLU A 122 2.94 -13.17 -6.22
CA GLU A 122 1.61 -13.18 -5.59
C GLU A 122 0.52 -12.70 -6.56
N ALA A 123 0.79 -11.71 -7.41
CA ALA A 123 -0.18 -11.19 -8.37
C ALA A 123 -0.60 -12.20 -9.46
N LEU A 124 0.15 -13.29 -9.61
CA LEU A 124 -0.07 -14.35 -10.61
C LEU A 124 -0.63 -15.64 -10.00
N ARG A 125 -0.85 -15.69 -8.68
CA ARG A 125 -1.53 -16.80 -7.99
C ARG A 125 -3.04 -16.70 -8.11
#